data_AF-A0A6L3T0Q6-F1
#
_entry.id   AF-A0A6L3T0Q6-F1
#
_cell.length_a   1.000
_cell.length_b   1.000
_cell.length_c   1.000
_cell.angle_alpha   90.00
_cell.angle_beta   90.00
_cell.angle_gamma   90.00
#
_symmetry.space_group_name_H-M   'P 1'
#
loop_
_entity.id
_entity.type
_entity.pdbx_description
1 polymer ?
#
loop_
_entity_poly.entity_id
_entity_poly.type
_entity_poly.pdbx_seq_one_letter_code
_entity_poly.pdbx_strand_id
1 'polypeptide(L)'
;MPDRIEGPDPPVSPSGRTPSFDAQLVERWTVIAWKSDRFAKYEGRDTAVGNALNWPDQYLPVAHRMRSEARTFLLMWAWCEAGNATWRGLCRDRGWSRSSADRWRRWAAERIAEGINEAIRASAEASVRTG
;
A
#
# COMPACT_ATOMS: atom_id res chain seq x y z
N MET A 1 15.34 12.58 -38.08
CA MET A 1 14.22 12.60 -37.13
C MET A 1 14.18 11.23 -36.48
N PRO A 2 14.47 11.05 -35.17
CA PRO A 2 14.28 9.74 -34.58
C PRO A 2 12.78 9.54 -34.31
N ASP A 3 12.27 8.39 -34.75
CA ASP A 3 10.90 7.94 -34.51
C ASP A 3 10.58 7.97 -33.01
N ARG A 4 9.49 8.64 -32.67
CA ARG A 4 8.92 8.63 -31.32
C ARG A 4 8.38 7.23 -31.10
N ILE A 5 9.02 6.46 -30.22
CA ILE A 5 8.48 5.17 -29.78
C ILE A 5 7.18 5.49 -29.01
N GLU A 6 6.06 5.46 -29.71
CA GLU A 6 4.74 5.45 -29.09
C GLU A 6 4.60 4.10 -28.38
N GLY A 7 4.83 4.10 -27.07
CA GLY A 7 4.50 2.95 -26.23
C GLY A 7 3.00 2.64 -26.33
N PRO A 8 2.59 1.39 -26.09
CA PRO A 8 1.18 1.03 -26.12
C PRO A 8 0.39 1.95 -25.18
N ASP A 9 -0.80 2.35 -25.62
CA ASP A 9 -1.72 3.13 -24.81
C ASP A 9 -1.87 2.51 -23.41
N PRO A 10 -1.89 3.32 -22.34
CA PRO A 10 -2.09 2.79 -21.00
C PRO A 10 -3.41 2.01 -20.98
N PRO A 11 -3.45 0.84 -20.30
CA PRO A 11 -4.63 0.01 -20.28
C PRO A 11 -5.83 0.82 -19.76
N VAL A 12 -6.81 1.04 -20.63
CA VAL A 12 -8.07 1.69 -20.27
C VAL A 12 -8.91 0.67 -19.51
N SER A 13 -9.42 1.05 -18.34
CA SER A 13 -10.26 0.19 -17.51
C SER A 13 -11.43 -0.37 -18.34
N PRO A 14 -11.59 -1.70 -18.51
CA PRO A 14 -12.51 -2.31 -19.51
C PRO A 14 -13.99 -1.95 -19.34
N SER A 15 -14.37 -1.39 -18.20
CA SER A 15 -15.76 -1.18 -17.78
C SER A 15 -16.20 0.28 -17.80
N GLY A 16 -15.33 1.24 -18.16
CA GLY A 16 -15.61 2.67 -18.00
C GLY A 16 -15.86 3.11 -16.55
N ARG A 17 -15.76 2.18 -15.58
CA ARG A 17 -15.82 2.48 -14.16
C ARG A 17 -14.44 2.84 -13.66
N THR A 18 -14.37 3.99 -13.00
CA THR A 18 -13.23 4.38 -12.20
C THR A 18 -12.94 3.26 -11.19
N PRO A 19 -11.75 2.62 -11.23
CA PRO A 19 -11.42 1.61 -10.24
C PRO A 19 -11.43 2.24 -8.85
N SER A 20 -12.08 1.57 -7.89
CA SER A 20 -12.14 1.99 -6.50
C SER A 20 -11.37 1.02 -5.62
N PHE A 21 -10.46 1.55 -4.81
CA PHE A 21 -9.75 0.81 -3.77
C PHE A 21 -10.54 0.82 -2.47
N ASP A 22 -10.59 -0.33 -1.80
CA ASP A 22 -11.02 -0.43 -0.40
C ASP A 22 -9.84 -0.90 0.48
N ALA A 23 -10.07 -0.90 1.80
CA ALA A 23 -9.05 -1.31 2.76
C ALA A 23 -8.58 -2.76 2.57
N GLN A 24 -9.47 -3.69 2.18
CA GLN A 24 -9.10 -5.08 1.95
C GLN A 24 -8.20 -5.23 0.74
N LEU A 25 -8.45 -4.47 -0.32
CA LEU A 25 -7.65 -4.46 -1.52
C LEU A 25 -6.25 -3.90 -1.23
N VAL A 26 -6.15 -2.82 -0.44
CA VAL A 26 -4.88 -2.28 0.06
C VAL A 26 -4.10 -3.32 0.86
N GLU A 27 -4.76 -3.99 1.81
CA GLU A 27 -4.16 -5.06 2.61
C GLU A 27 -3.63 -6.20 1.72
N ARG A 28 -4.44 -6.66 0.76
CA ARG A 28 -4.07 -7.72 -0.20
C ARG A 28 -2.87 -7.32 -1.05
N TRP A 29 -2.85 -6.11 -1.59
CA TRP A 29 -1.71 -5.61 -2.37
C TRP A 29 -0.45 -5.46 -1.53
N THR A 30 -0.58 -5.08 -0.26
CA THR A 30 0.57 -5.03 0.66
C THR A 30 1.16 -6.43 0.88
N VAL A 31 0.33 -7.46 1.02
CA VAL A 31 0.79 -8.87 1.09
C VAL A 31 1.46 -9.30 -0.21
N ILE A 32 0.89 -8.95 -1.37
CA ILE A 32 1.49 -9.26 -2.67
C ILE A 32 2.86 -8.59 -2.83
N ALA A 33 3.01 -7.33 -2.39
CA ALA A 33 4.29 -6.62 -2.42
C ALA A 33 5.36 -7.37 -1.61
N TRP A 34 5.02 -7.81 -0.39
CA TRP A 34 5.92 -8.64 0.43
C TRP A 34 6.28 -9.99 -0.21
N LYS A 35 5.34 -10.63 -0.92
CA LYS A 35 5.61 -11.89 -1.62
C LYS A 35 6.49 -11.71 -2.86
N SER A 36 6.39 -10.54 -3.49
CA SER A 36 7.06 -10.23 -4.76
C SER A 36 8.49 -9.72 -4.54
N ASP A 37 8.77 -9.07 -3.40
CA ASP A 37 10.10 -8.61 -3.05
C ASP A 37 10.90 -9.70 -2.33
N ARG A 38 11.78 -10.38 -3.08
CA ARG A 38 12.65 -11.44 -2.57
C ARG A 38 13.67 -10.92 -1.55
N PHE A 39 14.13 -9.68 -1.64
CA PHE A 39 15.08 -9.09 -0.68
C PHE A 39 14.38 -8.74 0.63
N ALA A 40 13.20 -8.12 0.58
CA ALA A 40 12.40 -7.81 1.77
C ALA A 40 12.00 -9.08 2.55
N LYS A 41 11.68 -10.17 1.84
CA LYS A 41 11.27 -11.44 2.45
C LYS A 41 12.37 -12.13 3.28
N TYR A 42 13.64 -12.01 2.88
CA TYR A 42 14.75 -12.75 3.52
C TYR A 42 15.68 -11.87 4.37
N GLU A 43 15.79 -10.56 4.11
CA GLU A 43 16.67 -9.64 4.86
C GLU A 43 15.90 -8.72 5.83
N GLY A 44 14.59 -8.94 5.98
CA GLY A 44 13.58 -8.07 6.57
C GLY A 44 13.86 -7.42 7.94
N ARG A 45 14.77 -6.45 7.98
CA ARG A 45 14.92 -5.49 9.08
C ARG A 45 15.05 -4.03 8.63
N ASP A 46 15.56 -3.76 7.43
CA ASP A 46 15.78 -2.38 6.97
C ASP A 46 14.91 -2.05 5.74
N THR A 47 13.81 -1.31 5.96
CA THR A 47 13.00 -0.74 4.89
C THR A 47 13.74 0.46 4.29
N ALA A 48 14.62 0.24 3.31
CA ALA A 48 15.29 1.31 2.58
C ALA A 48 14.39 1.91 1.47
N VAL A 49 14.68 3.17 1.13
CA VAL A 49 14.09 3.91 0.01
C VAL A 49 14.32 3.14 -1.30
N GLY A 50 13.27 2.92 -2.09
CA GLY A 50 13.30 2.10 -3.31
C GLY A 50 12.66 0.70 -3.20
N ASN A 51 12.33 0.25 -1.98
CA ASN A 51 11.58 -0.99 -1.74
C ASN A 51 10.10 -0.85 -2.17
N ALA A 52 9.52 -1.92 -2.73
CA ALA A 52 8.11 -2.02 -3.11
C ALA A 52 7.11 -1.82 -1.94
N LEU A 53 7.60 -1.58 -0.73
CA LEU A 53 6.84 -1.31 0.49
C LEU A 53 6.80 0.17 0.88
N ASN A 54 7.37 1.08 0.10
CA ASN A 54 7.35 2.53 0.41
C ASN A 54 6.07 3.24 -0.06
N TRP A 55 5.29 2.66 -0.97
CA TRP A 55 4.07 3.29 -1.50
C TRP A 55 3.00 3.61 -0.43
N PRO A 56 2.83 2.87 0.69
CA PRO A 56 1.87 3.23 1.72
C PRO A 56 2.16 4.60 2.35
N ASP A 57 3.44 5.03 2.38
CA ASP A 57 3.84 6.31 2.99
C ASP A 57 3.33 7.53 2.25
N GLN A 58 3.02 7.37 0.95
CA GLN A 58 2.55 8.43 0.08
C GLN A 58 1.13 8.88 0.43
N TYR A 59 0.32 8.01 1.04
CA TYR A 59 -1.10 8.24 1.28
C TYR A 59 -1.46 8.39 2.76
N LEU A 60 -0.53 8.09 3.68
CA LEU A 60 -0.77 8.28 5.11
C LEU A 60 -0.56 9.74 5.52
N PRO A 61 -1.49 10.36 6.28
CA PRO A 61 -1.38 11.77 6.67
C PRO A 61 -0.14 12.08 7.50
N VAL A 62 0.75 12.92 6.97
CA VAL A 62 2.08 13.22 7.55
C VAL A 62 1.99 13.70 9.01
N ALA A 63 1.00 14.53 9.32
CA ALA A 63 0.83 15.13 10.65
C ALA A 63 0.16 14.20 11.68
N HIS A 64 -0.32 13.01 11.28
CA HIS A 64 -1.04 12.15 12.21
C HIS A 64 -0.07 11.42 13.15
N ARG A 65 -0.24 11.61 14.47
CA ARG A 65 0.68 11.07 15.50
C ARG A 65 0.89 9.56 15.47
N MET A 66 -0.08 8.79 14.99
CA MET A 66 -0.01 7.33 14.87
C MET A 66 0.43 6.85 13.48
N ARG A 67 0.87 7.76 12.60
CA ARG A 67 1.22 7.43 11.21
C ARG A 67 2.26 6.30 11.15
N SER A 68 3.36 6.46 11.87
CA SER A 68 4.49 5.53 11.86
C SER A 68 4.11 4.16 12.42
N GLU A 69 3.36 4.13 13.51
CA GLU A 69 2.88 2.90 14.15
C GLU A 69 1.85 2.20 13.28
N ALA A 70 0.87 2.92 12.74
CA ALA A 70 -0.18 2.37 11.89
C ALA A 70 0.40 1.76 10.60
N ARG A 71 1.39 2.46 9.99
CA ARG A 71 2.19 1.93 8.89
C ARG A 71 2.92 0.65 9.31
N THR A 72 3.59 0.67 10.45
CA THR A 72 4.34 -0.49 10.96
C THR A 72 3.42 -1.68 11.17
N PHE A 73 2.25 -1.50 11.76
CA PHE A 73 1.27 -2.57 11.95
C PHE A 73 0.78 -3.15 10.61
N LEU A 74 0.49 -2.30 9.62
CA LEU A 74 0.10 -2.75 8.28
C LEU A 74 1.21 -3.58 7.61
N LEU A 75 2.44 -3.07 7.61
CA LEU A 75 3.56 -3.75 6.97
C LEU A 75 3.90 -5.06 7.68
N MET A 76 3.92 -5.08 9.00
CA MET A 76 4.27 -6.27 9.77
C MET A 76 3.17 -7.33 9.75
N TRP A 77 1.90 -6.93 9.75
CA TRP A 77 0.80 -7.86 9.51
C TRP A 77 0.93 -8.48 8.12
N ALA A 78 1.16 -7.68 7.08
CA ALA A 78 1.28 -8.20 5.72
C ALA A 78 2.50 -9.11 5.53
N TRP A 79 3.60 -8.84 6.24
CA TRP A 79 4.76 -9.72 6.31
C TRP A 79 4.42 -11.08 6.95
N CYS A 80 3.59 -11.10 8.01
CA CYS A 80 3.08 -12.35 8.58
C CYS A 80 2.21 -13.13 7.58
N GLU A 81 1.25 -12.45 6.93
CA GLU A 81 0.37 -13.07 5.91
C GLU A 81 1.13 -13.54 4.65
N ALA A 82 2.33 -12.99 4.41
CA ALA A 82 3.23 -13.48 3.38
C ALA A 82 3.90 -14.83 3.74
N GLY A 83 3.65 -15.36 4.95
CA GLY A 83 4.08 -16.69 5.40
C GLY A 83 5.32 -16.70 6.31
N ASN A 84 5.76 -15.53 6.79
CA ASN A 84 7.02 -15.44 7.54
C ASN A 84 6.87 -15.67 9.06
N ALA A 85 5.68 -15.39 9.61
CA ALA A 85 5.36 -15.61 11.02
C ALA A 85 3.83 -15.60 11.23
N THR A 86 3.38 -15.82 12.47
CA THR A 86 1.98 -15.56 12.83
C THR A 86 1.82 -14.15 13.38
N TRP A 87 0.77 -13.44 12.96
CA TRP A 87 0.50 -12.08 13.45
C TRP A 87 0.33 -12.04 14.98
N ARG A 88 -0.35 -13.06 15.55
CA ARG A 88 -0.51 -13.20 17.00
C ARG A 88 0.83 -13.36 17.71
N GLY A 89 1.73 -14.19 17.17
CA GLY A 89 3.06 -14.41 17.72
C GLY A 89 3.88 -13.13 17.68
N LEU A 90 3.93 -12.47 16.52
CA LEU A 90 4.67 -11.22 16.37
C LEU A 90 4.18 -10.11 17.31
N CYS A 91 2.86 -9.95 17.47
CA CYS A 91 2.31 -9.00 18.43
C CYS A 91 2.77 -9.30 19.86
N ARG A 92 2.75 -10.58 20.27
CA ARG A 92 3.20 -11.01 21.60
C ARG A 92 4.68 -10.69 21.81
N ASP A 93 5.52 -11.06 20.85
CA ASP A 93 6.98 -10.91 20.96
C ASP A 93 7.40 -9.44 20.98
N ARG A 94 6.64 -8.57 20.32
CA ARG A 94 6.84 -7.11 20.30
C ARG A 94 6.15 -6.37 21.46
N GLY A 95 5.41 -7.07 22.32
CA GLY A 95 4.63 -6.45 23.40
C GLY A 95 3.46 -5.59 22.91
N TRP A 96 2.99 -5.80 21.68
CA TRP A 96 1.88 -5.04 21.10
C TRP A 96 0.52 -5.60 21.51
N SER A 97 -0.40 -4.71 21.85
CA SER A 97 -1.82 -5.05 21.96
C SER A 97 -2.36 -5.41 20.57
N ARG A 98 -2.77 -6.66 20.38
CA ARG A 98 -3.33 -7.15 19.10
C ARG A 98 -4.52 -6.31 18.64
N SER A 99 -5.45 -5.99 19.53
CA SER A 99 -6.63 -5.19 19.20
C SER A 99 -6.26 -3.77 18.76
N SER A 100 -5.25 -3.16 19.40
CA SER A 100 -4.76 -1.83 18.99
C SER A 100 -4.03 -1.90 17.65
N ALA A 101 -3.23 -2.93 17.43
CA ALA A 101 -2.51 -3.14 16.17
C ALA A 101 -3.48 -3.39 15.00
N ASP A 102 -4.50 -4.23 15.19
CA ASP A 102 -5.54 -4.50 14.20
C ASP A 102 -6.34 -3.23 13.83
N ARG A 103 -6.71 -2.42 14.83
CA ARG A 103 -7.42 -1.15 14.63
C ARG A 103 -6.58 -0.16 13.81
N TRP A 104 -5.32 0.04 14.18
CA TRP A 104 -4.46 1.01 13.51
C TRP A 104 -3.99 0.54 12.13
N ARG A 105 -3.78 -0.77 11.95
CA ARG A 105 -3.60 -1.39 10.63
C ARG A 105 -4.77 -1.07 9.70
N ARG A 106 -6.00 -1.34 10.16
CA ARG A 106 -7.21 -1.08 9.36
C ARG A 106 -7.36 0.40 9.05
N TRP A 107 -7.13 1.28 10.04
CA TRP A 107 -7.14 2.72 9.82
C TRP A 107 -6.13 3.14 8.74
N ALA A 108 -4.92 2.59 8.75
CA ALA A 108 -3.93 2.88 7.71
C ALA A 108 -4.42 2.43 6.33
N ALA A 109 -4.94 1.20 6.22
CA ALA A 109 -5.46 0.68 4.97
C ALA A 109 -6.61 1.52 4.41
N GLU A 110 -7.51 2.00 5.27
CA GLU A 110 -8.61 2.91 4.89
C GLU A 110 -8.10 4.26 4.38
N ARG A 111 -7.15 4.90 5.07
CA ARG A 111 -6.56 6.18 4.63
C ARG A 111 -5.82 6.04 3.30
N ILE A 112 -5.10 4.93 3.13
CA ILE A 112 -4.40 4.63 1.88
C ILE A 112 -5.40 4.45 0.73
N ALA A 113 -6.48 3.70 0.94
CA ALA A 113 -7.51 3.51 -0.06
C ALA A 113 -8.17 4.84 -0.46
N GLU A 114 -8.47 5.70 0.50
CA GLU A 114 -8.98 7.05 0.26
C GLU A 114 -8.01 7.89 -0.60
N GLY A 115 -6.73 7.91 -0.24
CA GLY A 115 -5.71 8.66 -0.98
C GLY A 115 -5.51 8.16 -2.40
N ILE A 116 -5.53 6.85 -2.63
CA ILE A 116 -5.49 6.28 -4.00
C ILE A 116 -6.72 6.71 -4.79
N ASN A 117 -7.92 6.58 -4.21
CA ASN A 117 -9.16 6.95 -4.90
C ASN A 117 -9.20 8.45 -5.23
N GLU A 118 -8.68 9.31 -4.34
CA GLU A 118 -8.53 10.74 -4.60
C GLU A 118 -7.57 11.01 -5.76
N ALA A 119 -6.41 10.36 -5.79
CA ALA A 119 -5.45 10.50 -6.89
C ALA A 119 -6.03 10.04 -8.24
N ILE A 120 -6.82 8.96 -8.24
CA ILE A 120 -7.52 8.48 -9.44
C ILE A 120 -8.55 9.52 -9.93
N ARG A 121 -9.37 10.08 -9.03
CA ARG A 121 -10.34 11.13 -9.38
C ARG A 121 -9.64 12.37 -9.96
N ALA A 122 -8.60 12.86 -9.28
CA ALA A 122 -7.83 14.02 -9.73
C ALA A 122 -7.22 13.80 -11.13
N SER A 123 -6.72 12.58 -11.41
CA SER A 123 -6.15 12.22 -12.71
C SER A 123 -7.22 12.17 -13.82
N ALA A 124 -8.41 11.66 -13.51
CA ALA A 124 -9.53 11.63 -14.45
C ALA A 124 -9.99 13.06 -14.80
N GLU A 125 -10.10 13.96 -13.81
CA GLU A 125 -10.47 15.37 -14.01
C GLU A 125 -9.41 16.17 -14.79
N ALA A 126 -8.13 15.84 -14.63
CA ALA A 126 -7.05 16.46 -15.40
C ALA A 126 -7.11 16.04 -16.88
N SER A 127 -7.40 14.77 -17.14
CA SER A 127 -7.51 14.23 -18.51
C SER A 127 -8.67 14.85 -19.29
N VAL A 128 -9.81 15.10 -18.64
CA VAL A 128 -10.98 15.77 -19.26
C VAL A 128 -10.72 17.24 -19.58
N ARG A 129 -9.81 17.92 -18.86
CA ARG A 129 -9.49 19.33 -19.10
C ARG A 129 -8.48 19.58 -20.22
N THR A 130 -7.77 18.53 -20.66
CA THR A 130 -6.66 18.64 -21.62
C THR A 130 -6.95 17.98 -22.97
N GLY A 131 -8.06 17.24 -23.10
CA GLY A 131 -8.61 16.75 -24.37
C GLY A 131 -9.75 17.62 -24.85
#